data_AF-A0A164HQ62-F1
#
_entry.id   AF-A0A164HQ62-F1
#
_cell.length_a   1.000
_cell.length_b   1.000
_cell.length_c   1.000
_cell.angle_alpha   90.00
_cell.angle_beta   90.00
_cell.angle_gamma   90.00
#
_symmetry.space_group_name_H-M   'P 1'
#
loop_
_entity.id
_entity.type
_entity.pdbx_description
1 polymer ?
#
loop_
_entity_poly.entity_id
_entity_poly.type
_entity_poly.pdbx_seq_one_letter_code
_entity_poly.pdbx_strand_id
1 'polypeptide(L)'
;GMSVMEMSHRGKEFISIYEQAEADLRELLAVPAHFKILFMQGGGLAESAIVPLNLSQGGAMDFVLTGSWSQKSLKEAGKFGTARVAASAQADGFTTLPAPATWQIGSDSRYVHICGNETIHGVEFHELPDL
;
A
#
# COMPACT_ATOMS: atom_id res chain seq x y z
N GLY A 1 22.50 -26.26 18.91
CA GLY A 1 21.39 -25.52 18.29
C GLY A 1 21.97 -24.32 17.56
N MET A 2 21.35 -23.91 16.46
CA MET A 2 21.74 -22.73 15.66
C MET A 2 20.64 -21.67 15.81
N SER A 3 21.01 -20.41 15.99
CA SER A 3 20.05 -19.30 16.01
C SER A 3 19.44 -19.09 14.62
N VAL A 4 18.18 -18.63 14.55
CA VAL A 4 17.54 -18.27 13.26
C VAL A 4 18.35 -17.23 12.48
N MET A 5 19.04 -16.33 13.19
CA MET A 5 19.88 -15.29 12.58
C MET A 5 21.16 -15.83 11.93
N GLU A 6 21.53 -17.09 12.19
CA GLU A 6 22.73 -17.74 11.65
C GLU A 6 22.38 -18.72 10.52
N MET A 7 21.09 -18.96 10.27
CA MET A 7 20.63 -19.89 9.26
C MET A 7 20.87 -19.36 7.84
N SER A 8 21.26 -20.25 6.93
CA SER A 8 21.24 -19.94 5.51
C SER A 8 19.81 -19.72 5.05
N HIS A 9 19.53 -18.62 4.34
CA HIS A 9 18.23 -18.36 3.72
C HIS A 9 17.81 -19.40 2.66
N ARG A 10 18.74 -20.27 2.25
CA ARG A 10 18.48 -21.41 1.34
C ARG A 10 18.45 -22.75 2.07
N GLY A 11 18.70 -22.74 3.39
CA GLY A 11 18.66 -23.92 4.25
C GLY A 11 17.22 -24.37 4.48
N LYS A 12 17.07 -25.67 4.74
CA LYS A 12 15.76 -26.32 4.91
C LYS A 12 14.99 -25.70 6.08
N GLU A 13 15.74 -25.37 7.13
CA GLU A 13 15.28 -24.80 8.39
C GLU A 13 14.71 -23.39 8.21
N PHE A 14 15.36 -22.54 7.38
CA PHE A 14 14.83 -21.21 7.07
C PHE A 14 13.65 -21.29 6.10
N ILE A 15 13.74 -22.14 5.07
CA ILE A 15 12.66 -22.30 4.08
C ILE A 15 11.36 -22.71 4.77
N SER A 16 11.39 -23.62 5.74
CA SER A 16 10.17 -24.00 6.48
C SER A 16 9.55 -22.84 7.26
N ILE A 17 10.35 -21.91 7.78
CA ILE A 17 9.85 -20.70 8.47
C ILE A 17 9.19 -19.76 7.45
N TYR A 18 9.84 -19.55 6.30
CA TYR A 18 9.29 -18.74 5.21
C TYR A 18 7.96 -19.31 4.70
N GLU A 19 7.91 -20.61 4.41
CA GLU A 19 6.72 -21.29 3.88
C GLU A 19 5.56 -21.24 4.88
N GLN A 20 5.84 -21.45 6.18
CA GLN A 20 4.81 -21.34 7.21
C GLN A 20 4.28 -19.91 7.33
N ALA A 21 5.15 -18.90 7.33
CA ALA A 21 4.72 -17.49 7.38
C ALA A 21 3.88 -17.08 6.16
N GLU A 22 4.24 -17.55 4.97
CA GLU A 22 3.44 -17.34 3.76
C GLU A 22 2.06 -18.01 3.87
N ALA A 23 2.03 -19.27 4.32
CA ALA A 23 0.80 -20.04 4.48
C ALA A 23 -0.14 -19.41 5.51
N ASP A 24 0.38 -19.03 6.68
CA ASP A 24 -0.39 -18.39 7.75
C ASP A 24 -1.01 -17.08 7.28
N LEU A 25 -0.25 -16.23 6.59
CA LEU A 25 -0.76 -14.95 6.09
C LEU A 25 -1.84 -15.16 5.02
N ARG A 26 -1.66 -16.17 4.15
CA ARG A 26 -2.65 -16.55 3.14
C ARG A 26 -3.95 -17.04 3.77
N GLU A 27 -3.86 -17.89 4.79
CA GLU A 27 -5.02 -18.42 5.50
C GLU A 27 -5.77 -17.31 6.26
N LEU A 28 -5.06 -16.55 7.10
CA LEU A 28 -5.67 -15.54 7.97
C LEU A 28 -6.36 -14.41 7.21
N LEU A 29 -5.80 -14.00 6.06
CA LEU A 29 -6.36 -12.94 5.22
C LEU A 29 -7.17 -13.48 4.03
N ALA A 30 -7.37 -14.80 3.96
CA ALA A 30 -8.05 -15.48 2.86
C ALA A 30 -7.54 -15.05 1.45
N VAL A 31 -6.21 -14.94 1.30
CA VAL A 31 -5.58 -14.43 0.07
C VAL A 31 -5.77 -15.40 -1.09
N PRO A 32 -6.45 -15.01 -2.19
CA PRO A 32 -6.70 -15.92 -3.32
C PRO A 32 -5.42 -16.45 -3.97
N ALA A 33 -5.47 -17.65 -4.55
CA ALA A 33 -4.29 -18.32 -5.13
C ALA A 33 -3.61 -17.55 -6.28
N HIS A 34 -4.34 -16.65 -6.95
CA HIS A 34 -3.80 -15.81 -8.03
C HIS A 34 -3.06 -14.56 -7.51
N PHE A 35 -3.12 -14.26 -6.20
CA PHE A 35 -2.30 -13.24 -5.55
C PHE A 35 -1.02 -13.84 -4.98
N LYS A 36 0.09 -13.11 -5.12
CA LYS A 36 1.40 -13.46 -4.56
C LYS A 36 1.66 -12.66 -3.28
N ILE A 37 2.32 -13.31 -2.32
CA ILE A 37 2.77 -12.70 -1.07
C ILE A 37 4.28 -12.50 -1.20
N LEU A 38 4.77 -11.28 -0.95
CA LEU A 38 6.18 -10.93 -1.05
C LEU A 38 6.66 -10.40 0.31
N PHE A 39 7.80 -10.90 0.78
CA PHE A 39 8.50 -10.34 1.94
C PHE A 39 9.64 -9.44 1.47
N MET A 40 9.44 -8.12 1.55
CA MET A 40 10.34 -7.12 0.97
C MET A 40 10.97 -6.21 2.03
N GLN A 41 12.17 -5.73 1.73
CA GLN A 41 12.89 -4.75 2.56
C GLN A 41 12.46 -3.32 2.21
N GLY A 42 12.82 -2.34 3.05
CA GLY A 42 12.57 -0.91 2.82
C GLY A 42 11.29 -0.38 3.45
N GLY A 43 10.37 -1.26 3.87
CA GLY A 43 9.14 -0.90 4.58
C GLY A 43 8.16 -0.08 3.73
N GLY A 44 7.07 0.38 4.35
CA GLY A 44 6.00 1.12 3.64
C GLY A 44 6.46 2.42 2.96
N LEU A 45 7.57 3.02 3.43
CA LEU A 45 8.17 4.17 2.75
C LEU A 45 8.77 3.79 1.39
N ALA A 46 9.44 2.64 1.29
CA ALA A 46 9.96 2.16 0.01
C ALA A 46 8.82 1.77 -0.94
N GLU A 47 7.72 1.21 -0.42
CA GLU A 47 6.55 0.87 -1.23
C GLU A 47 5.91 2.09 -1.92
N SER A 48 6.04 3.29 -1.31
CA SER A 48 5.60 4.54 -1.94
C SER A 48 6.36 4.87 -3.24
N ALA A 49 7.53 4.27 -3.47
CA ALA A 49 8.28 4.33 -4.72
C ALA A 49 8.16 3.04 -5.57
N ILE A 50 8.16 1.86 -4.94
CA ILE A 50 8.11 0.57 -5.64
C ILE A 50 6.79 0.43 -6.41
N VAL A 51 5.66 0.78 -5.80
CA VAL A 51 4.33 0.70 -6.43
C VAL A 51 4.27 1.51 -7.73
N PRO A 52 4.55 2.84 -7.74
CA PRO A 52 4.50 3.62 -8.98
C PRO A 52 5.52 3.15 -10.03
N LEU A 53 6.73 2.72 -9.64
CA LEU A 53 7.72 2.20 -10.58
C LEU A 53 7.24 0.95 -11.35
N ASN A 54 6.37 0.14 -10.75
CA ASN A 54 5.84 -1.07 -11.38
C ASN A 54 4.49 -0.85 -12.08
N LEU A 55 3.56 -0.15 -11.42
CA LEU A 55 2.17 -0.05 -11.86
C LEU A 55 1.89 1.14 -12.77
N SER A 56 2.54 2.29 -12.54
CA SER A 56 2.23 3.50 -13.29
C SER A 56 2.68 3.41 -14.75
N GLN A 57 3.82 2.76 -15.01
CA GLN A 57 4.48 2.78 -16.32
C GLN A 57 4.70 4.23 -16.83
N GLY A 58 4.90 5.19 -15.91
CA GLY A 58 5.00 6.62 -16.21
C GLY A 58 3.65 7.34 -16.41
N GLY A 59 2.52 6.62 -16.30
CA GLY A 59 1.17 7.15 -16.47
C GLY A 59 0.63 7.91 -15.25
N ALA A 60 -0.63 8.34 -15.35
CA ALA A 60 -1.32 9.07 -14.30
C ALA A 60 -1.77 8.15 -13.15
N MET A 61 -1.77 8.68 -11.93
CA MET A 61 -2.14 7.97 -10.70
C MET A 61 -2.98 8.91 -9.83
N ASP A 62 -4.01 8.39 -9.19
CA ASP A 62 -4.92 9.19 -8.37
C ASP A 62 -4.80 8.82 -6.89
N PHE A 63 -4.69 9.83 -6.03
CA PHE A 63 -4.49 9.65 -4.60
C PHE A 63 -5.63 10.30 -3.81
N VAL A 64 -6.08 9.60 -2.77
CA VAL A 64 -7.02 10.14 -1.78
C VAL A 64 -6.23 10.50 -0.53
N LEU A 65 -6.24 11.79 -0.18
CA LEU A 65 -5.47 12.32 0.93
C LEU A 65 -6.31 12.37 2.21
N THR A 66 -6.06 11.42 3.10
CA THR A 66 -6.74 11.30 4.40
C THR A 66 -5.81 11.58 5.57
N GLY A 67 -4.53 11.87 5.32
CA GLY A 67 -3.57 12.19 6.37
C GLY A 67 -2.12 12.28 5.89
N SER A 68 -1.19 12.06 6.83
CA SER A 68 0.25 12.26 6.60
C SER A 68 0.87 11.18 5.72
N TRP A 69 0.39 9.93 5.78
CA TRP A 69 0.97 8.85 5.00
C TRP A 69 0.56 8.94 3.53
N SER A 70 -0.73 9.16 3.24
CA SER A 70 -1.23 9.41 1.90
C SER A 70 -0.54 10.61 1.23
N GLN A 71 -0.29 11.70 1.97
CA GLN A 71 0.51 12.84 1.48
C GLN A 71 1.95 12.45 1.12
N LYS A 72 2.62 11.63 1.94
CA LYS A 72 3.97 11.14 1.65
C LYS A 72 4.00 10.25 0.42
N SER A 73 3.03 9.35 0.27
CA SER A 73 2.92 8.47 -0.89
C SER A 73 2.66 9.26 -2.19
N LEU A 74 1.78 10.27 -2.16
CA LEU A 74 1.57 11.18 -3.30
C LEU A 74 2.89 11.87 -3.70
N LYS A 75 3.60 12.44 -2.72
CA LYS A 75 4.85 13.17 -2.96
C LYS A 75 5.93 12.26 -3.58
N GLU A 76 6.05 11.03 -3.09
CA GLU A 76 7.04 10.08 -3.61
C GLU A 76 6.66 9.59 -5.02
N ALA A 77 5.39 9.24 -5.23
CA ALA A 77 4.89 8.78 -6.53
C ALA A 77 5.02 9.83 -7.63
N GLY A 78 4.90 11.12 -7.30
CA GLY A 78 5.11 12.23 -8.24
C GLY A 78 6.51 12.28 -8.87
N LYS A 79 7.49 11.54 -8.34
CA LYS A 79 8.81 11.38 -8.98
C LYS A 79 8.82 10.43 -10.18
N PHE A 80 7.77 9.62 -10.33
CA PHE A 80 7.72 8.50 -11.28
C PHE A 80 6.56 8.60 -12.29
N GLY A 81 5.74 9.66 -12.23
CA GLY A 81 4.62 9.87 -13.13
C GLY A 81 3.74 11.04 -12.68
N THR A 82 2.54 11.16 -13.25
CA THR A 82 1.59 12.22 -12.89
C THR A 82 0.73 11.78 -11.71
N ALA A 83 1.11 12.18 -10.49
CA ALA A 83 0.33 11.93 -9.28
C ALA A 83 -0.68 13.07 -9.05
N ARG A 84 -1.98 12.74 -9.03
CA ARG A 84 -3.11 13.66 -8.87
C ARG A 84 -3.81 13.43 -7.54
N VAL A 85 -4.47 14.48 -7.03
CA VAL A 85 -5.33 14.38 -5.85
C VAL A 85 -6.77 14.20 -6.31
N ALA A 86 -7.33 13.01 -6.13
CA ALA A 86 -8.73 12.74 -6.47
C ALA A 86 -9.70 13.25 -5.40
N ALA A 87 -9.29 13.22 -4.13
CA ALA A 87 -10.02 13.81 -3.01
C ALA A 87 -9.07 14.07 -1.84
N SER A 88 -9.46 14.98 -0.94
CA SER A 88 -8.63 15.35 0.22
C SER A 88 -9.47 15.80 1.40
N ALA A 89 -9.16 15.29 2.60
CA ALA A 89 -9.68 15.76 3.88
C ALA A 89 -8.79 16.84 4.54
N GLN A 90 -7.83 17.41 3.79
CA GLN A 90 -6.88 18.39 4.33
C GLN A 90 -7.58 19.67 4.82
N ALA A 91 -8.69 20.08 4.18
CA ALA A 91 -9.46 21.26 4.59
C ALA A 91 -10.07 21.10 6.00
N ASP A 92 -10.41 19.86 6.38
CA ASP A 92 -10.99 19.50 7.67
C ASP A 92 -9.93 19.08 8.70
N GLY A 93 -8.64 19.32 8.39
CA GLY A 93 -7.52 18.92 9.24
C GLY A 93 -7.35 17.41 9.38
N PHE A 94 -7.76 16.63 8.37
CA PHE A 94 -7.71 15.16 8.35
C PHE A 94 -8.50 14.51 9.50
N THR A 95 -9.72 14.97 9.74
CA THR A 95 -10.62 14.43 10.78
C THR A 95 -11.72 13.52 10.22
N THR A 96 -11.83 13.43 8.88
CA THR A 96 -12.90 12.72 8.17
C THR A 96 -12.36 11.98 6.95
N LEU A 97 -13.16 11.06 6.40
CA LEU A 97 -12.93 10.46 5.09
C LEU A 97 -13.78 11.20 4.04
N PRO A 98 -13.20 11.63 2.90
CA PRO A 98 -14.00 12.17 1.81
C PRO A 98 -14.85 11.06 1.19
N ALA A 99 -16.13 11.33 0.96
CA ALA A 99 -17.07 10.35 0.38
C ALA A 99 -16.56 9.84 -1.00
N PRO A 100 -16.51 8.51 -1.24
CA PRO A 100 -16.02 7.95 -2.50
C PRO A 100 -16.68 8.52 -3.76
N ALA A 101 -17.98 8.82 -3.70
CA ALA A 101 -18.74 9.41 -4.80
C ALA A 101 -18.26 10.82 -5.22
N THR A 102 -17.45 11.51 -4.41
CA THR A 102 -16.91 12.84 -4.74
C THR A 102 -15.49 12.77 -5.31
N TRP A 103 -14.92 11.57 -5.47
CA TRP A 103 -13.54 11.42 -5.91
C TRP A 103 -13.43 11.72 -7.41
N GLN A 104 -12.50 12.60 -7.78
CA GLN A 104 -12.22 12.99 -9.16
C GLN A 104 -11.15 12.08 -9.75
N ILE A 105 -11.52 10.82 -10.04
CA ILE A 105 -10.61 9.84 -10.64
C ILE A 105 -10.56 10.04 -12.16
N GLY A 106 -9.35 10.14 -12.73
CA GLY A 106 -9.20 10.29 -14.17
C GLY A 106 -9.39 8.95 -14.89
N SER A 107 -10.00 8.98 -16.09
CA SER A 107 -10.18 7.78 -16.92
C SER A 107 -8.88 7.15 -17.41
N ASP A 108 -7.76 7.88 -17.33
CA ASP A 108 -6.40 7.46 -17.68
C ASP A 108 -5.59 6.99 -16.45
N SER A 109 -6.22 6.93 -15.27
CA SER A 109 -5.55 6.50 -14.04
C SER A 109 -5.08 5.06 -14.13
N ARG A 110 -3.84 4.82 -13.71
CA ARG A 110 -3.22 3.49 -13.68
C ARG A 110 -3.55 2.74 -12.40
N TYR A 111 -3.75 3.48 -11.31
CA TYR A 111 -4.28 2.98 -10.05
C TYR A 111 -4.75 4.15 -9.18
N VAL A 112 -5.66 3.83 -8.25
CA VAL A 112 -6.06 4.72 -7.16
C VAL A 112 -5.33 4.29 -5.89
N HIS A 113 -4.75 5.23 -5.17
CA HIS A 113 -4.06 5.00 -3.90
C HIS A 113 -4.85 5.57 -2.73
N ILE A 114 -5.07 4.72 -1.73
CA ILE A 114 -5.61 5.11 -0.43
C ILE A 114 -4.64 4.68 0.67
N CYS A 115 -4.67 5.37 1.81
CA CYS A 115 -4.10 4.87 3.05
C CYS A 115 -5.25 4.32 3.90
N GLY A 116 -5.31 2.99 4.07
CA GLY A 116 -6.42 2.33 4.78
C GLY A 116 -6.58 2.80 6.23
N ASN A 117 -5.47 3.13 6.90
CA ASN A 117 -5.46 3.68 8.25
C ASN A 117 -4.34 4.73 8.40
N GLU A 118 -4.73 5.98 8.61
CA GLU A 118 -3.82 7.11 8.83
C GLU A 118 -3.42 7.22 10.29
N THR A 119 -2.35 6.52 10.67
CA THR A 119 -1.95 6.34 12.07
C THR A 119 -1.63 7.63 12.84
N ILE A 120 -1.28 8.72 12.13
CA ILE A 120 -1.00 10.03 12.76
C ILE A 120 -2.29 10.78 13.11
N HIS A 121 -3.35 10.63 12.30
CA HIS A 121 -4.60 11.38 12.46
C HIS A 121 -5.74 10.55 13.05
N GLY A 122 -5.59 9.23 13.15
CA GLY A 122 -6.61 8.35 13.71
C GLY A 122 -7.83 8.21 12.80
N VAL A 123 -7.62 8.20 11.48
CA VAL A 123 -8.68 8.05 10.47
C VAL A 123 -8.49 6.73 9.73
N GLU A 124 -9.52 5.90 9.72
CA GLU A 124 -9.49 4.54 9.15
C GLU A 124 -10.69 4.30 8.22
N PHE A 125 -10.44 3.66 7.09
CA PHE A 125 -11.49 3.11 6.23
C PHE A 125 -12.07 1.85 6.85
N HIS A 126 -13.31 1.93 7.33
CA HIS A 126 -14.04 0.75 7.82
C HIS A 126 -14.45 -0.20 6.68
N GLU A 127 -14.68 0.37 5.50
CA GLU A 127 -14.97 -0.36 4.27
C GLU A 127 -14.13 0.26 3.14
N LEU A 128 -13.69 -0.60 2.22
CA LEU A 128 -13.01 -0.12 1.02
C LEU A 128 -14.03 0.52 0.07
N PRO A 129 -13.64 1.58 -0.66
CA PRO A 129 -14.50 2.19 -1.68
C PRO A 129 -14.81 1.19 -2.80
N ASP A 130 -16.05 1.20 -3.29
CA ASP A 130 -16.44 0.52 -4.53
C ASP A 130 -16.21 1.49 -5.70
N LEU A 131 -15.26 1.14 -6.60
CA LEU A 131 -14.71 2.03 -7.65
C LEU A 131 -14.97 1.49 -9.06
#